data_AF-A0A2S6QZ68-F1
#
_entry.id   AF-A0A2S6QZ68-F1
#
_cell.length_a   1.000
_cell.length_b   1.000
_cell.length_c   1.000
_cell.angle_alpha   90.00
_cell.angle_beta   90.00
_cell.angle_gamma   90.00
#
_symmetry.space_group_name_H-M   'P 1'
#
loop_
_entity.id
_entity.type
_entity.pdbx_description
1 polymer ?
#
loop_
_entity_poly.entity_id
_entity_poly.type
_entity_poly.pdbx_seq_one_letter_code
_entity_poly.pdbx_strand_id
1 'polypeptide(L)'
;MNSNFILRLLGYNINQSIKDLNTLKLLSEDVFWEQQIQKRDKILQHHLRNTLWYGKFVGNVNNLDWSEIPIITKNDLQNFTLENNAKNHSIKRYYFANTSGSTGYPFSFWKDKPCHSLA
;
A
#
# COMPACT_ATOMS: atom_id res chain seq x y z
N MET A 1 7.34 -30.72 6.19
CA MET A 1 6.86 -29.76 5.17
C MET A 1 7.75 -28.52 5.20
N ASN A 2 8.25 -28.04 4.07
CA ASN A 2 9.10 -26.84 4.03
C ASN A 2 8.25 -25.58 4.32
N SER A 3 8.61 -24.80 5.33
CA SER A 3 7.89 -23.58 5.77
C SER A 3 7.63 -22.60 4.60
N ASN A 4 8.60 -22.44 3.69
CA ASN A 4 8.46 -21.56 2.53
C ASN A 4 7.41 -22.03 1.52
N PHE A 5 7.15 -23.34 1.43
CA PHE A 5 6.11 -23.88 0.56
C PHE A 5 4.71 -23.51 1.08
N ILE A 6 4.49 -23.60 2.39
CA ILE A 6 3.23 -23.25 3.04
C ILE A 6 2.97 -21.75 2.89
N LEU A 7 3.97 -20.91 3.17
CA LEU A 7 3.86 -19.45 3.02
C LEU A 7 3.52 -19.05 1.58
N ARG A 8 4.16 -19.69 0.60
CA ARG A 8 3.84 -19.46 -0.82
C ARG A 8 2.41 -19.85 -1.18
N LEU A 9 1.90 -20.95 -0.65
CA LEU A 9 0.50 -21.36 -0.84
C LEU A 9 -0.48 -20.34 -0.24
N LEU A 10 -0.10 -19.70 0.86
CA LEU A 10 -0.84 -18.62 1.50
C LEU A 10 -0.70 -17.26 0.77
N GLY A 11 0.12 -17.17 -0.27
CA GLY A 11 0.35 -15.95 -1.07
C GLY A 11 1.58 -15.12 -0.69
N TYR A 12 2.41 -15.62 0.24
CA TYR A 12 3.65 -14.97 0.67
C TYR A 12 4.86 -15.56 -0.05
N ASN A 13 5.44 -14.79 -0.99
CA ASN A 13 6.63 -15.22 -1.74
C ASN A 13 7.90 -14.66 -1.10
N ILE A 14 8.36 -15.31 -0.03
CA ILE A 14 9.55 -14.90 0.73
C ILE A 14 10.81 -14.87 -0.14
N ASN A 15 10.98 -15.88 -1.01
CA ASN A 15 12.15 -15.95 -1.88
C ASN A 15 12.22 -14.77 -2.86
N GLN A 16 11.08 -14.32 -3.40
CA GLN A 16 11.04 -13.14 -4.25
C GLN A 16 11.34 -11.87 -3.42
N SER A 17 10.78 -11.78 -2.22
CA SER A 17 10.99 -10.62 -1.35
C SER A 17 12.47 -10.44 -0.96
N ILE A 18 13.18 -11.55 -0.68
CA ILE A 18 14.63 -11.54 -0.43
C ILE A 18 15.40 -11.06 -1.66
N LYS A 19 15.04 -11.53 -2.86
CA LYS A 19 15.66 -11.06 -4.10
C LYS A 19 15.45 -9.57 -4.31
N ASP A 20 14.21 -9.10 -4.15
CA ASP A 20 13.86 -7.68 -4.30
C ASP A 20 14.64 -6.82 -3.29
N LEU A 21 14.71 -7.23 -2.03
CA LEU A 21 15.49 -6.55 -1.00
C LEU A 21 16.98 -6.49 -1.34
N ASN A 22 17.57 -7.58 -1.82
CA ASN A 22 18.96 -7.62 -2.21
C ASN A 22 19.24 -6.71 -3.41
N THR A 23 18.35 -6.67 -4.40
CA THR A 23 18.44 -5.73 -5.52
C THR A 23 18.38 -4.28 -5.02
N LEU A 24 17.46 -3.94 -4.12
CA LEU A 24 17.35 -2.59 -3.56
C LEU A 24 18.60 -2.16 -2.79
N LYS A 25 19.23 -3.08 -2.04
CA LYS A 25 20.47 -2.82 -1.28
C LYS A 25 21.69 -2.54 -2.17
N LEU A 26 21.66 -2.96 -3.43
CA LEU A 26 22.74 -2.76 -4.38
C LEU A 26 22.61 -1.46 -5.18
N LEU A 27 21.48 -0.74 -5.05
CA LEU A 27 21.29 0.54 -5.73
C LEU A 27 22.18 1.60 -5.10
N SER A 28 22.73 2.47 -5.94
CA SER A 28 23.27 3.74 -5.47
C SER A 28 22.15 4.64 -4.98
N GLU A 29 22.48 5.62 -4.14
CA GLU A 29 21.51 6.49 -3.50
C GLU A 29 20.68 7.30 -4.51
N ASP A 30 21.32 7.83 -5.56
CA ASP A 30 20.67 8.55 -6.65
C ASP A 30 19.65 7.69 -7.40
N VAL A 31 20.04 6.47 -7.78
CA VAL A 31 19.14 5.52 -8.46
C VAL A 31 18.00 5.09 -7.56
N PHE A 32 18.27 4.89 -6.26
CA PHE A 32 17.23 4.56 -5.29
C PHE A 32 16.18 5.66 -5.22
N TRP A 33 16.59 6.93 -5.09
CA TRP A 33 15.68 8.06 -4.98
C TRP A 33 14.90 8.31 -6.28
N GLU A 34 15.53 8.17 -7.44
CA GLU A 34 14.82 8.24 -8.73
C GLU A 34 13.70 7.19 -8.78
N GLN A 35 13.98 5.95 -8.37
CA GLN A 35 12.97 4.90 -8.31
C GLN A 35 11.86 5.19 -7.29
N GLN A 36 12.16 5.82 -6.14
CA GLN A 36 11.13 6.21 -5.18
C GLN A 36 10.17 7.24 -5.78
N ILE A 37 10.70 8.25 -6.48
CA ILE A 37 9.89 9.28 -7.14
C ILE A 37 8.99 8.65 -8.21
N GLN A 38 9.52 7.77 -9.04
CA GLN A 38 8.73 7.06 -10.06
C GLN A 38 7.63 6.18 -9.43
N LYS A 39 7.93 5.48 -8.32
CA LYS A 39 6.94 4.65 -7.62
C LYS A 39 5.85 5.51 -6.97
N ARG A 40 6.22 6.60 -6.32
CA ARG A 40 5.32 7.60 -5.74
C ARG A 40 4.32 8.10 -6.79
N ASP A 41 4.81 8.52 -7.95
CA ASP A 41 3.95 9.07 -9.01
C ASP A 41 3.00 8.00 -9.58
N LYS A 42 3.46 6.76 -9.71
CA LYS A 42 2.62 5.62 -10.11
C LYS A 42 1.51 5.33 -9.08
N ILE A 43 1.82 5.40 -7.78
CA ILE A 43 0.84 5.21 -6.70
C ILE A 43 -0.22 6.32 -6.76
N LEU A 44 0.21 7.58 -6.90
CA LEU A 44 -0.69 8.71 -7.03
C LEU A 44 -1.63 8.55 -8.24
N GLN A 45 -1.08 8.28 -9.43
CA GLN A 45 -1.86 8.07 -10.65
C GLN A 45 -2.83 6.90 -10.51
N HIS A 46 -2.43 5.81 -9.84
CA HIS A 46 -3.31 4.68 -9.59
C HIS A 46 -4.53 5.10 -8.75
N HIS A 47 -4.32 5.80 -7.64
CA HIS A 47 -5.42 6.22 -6.77
C HIS A 47 -6.34 7.25 -7.42
N LEU A 48 -5.79 8.24 -8.13
CA LEU A 48 -6.59 9.23 -8.86
C LEU A 48 -7.53 8.56 -9.89
N ARG A 49 -7.08 7.47 -10.54
CA ARG A 49 -7.87 6.75 -11.55
C ARG A 49 -8.85 5.73 -10.98
N ASN A 50 -8.48 5.06 -9.89
CA ASN A 50 -9.20 3.87 -9.41
C ASN A 50 -9.90 4.06 -8.06
N THR A 51 -9.69 5.19 -7.39
CA THR A 51 -10.21 5.43 -6.05
C THR A 51 -11.03 6.72 -6.03
N LEU A 52 -12.35 6.60 -6.21
CA LEU A 52 -13.27 7.74 -6.23
C LEU A 52 -13.13 8.62 -4.98
N TRP A 53 -12.97 8.00 -3.81
CA TRP A 53 -12.72 8.71 -2.56
C TRP A 53 -11.47 9.58 -2.62
N TYR A 54 -10.36 9.06 -3.18
CA TYR A 54 -9.10 9.78 -3.26
C TYR A 54 -9.20 10.98 -4.19
N GLY A 55 -9.87 10.83 -5.34
CA GLY A 55 -10.16 11.93 -6.25
C GLY A 55 -10.96 13.05 -5.59
N LYS A 56 -11.97 12.70 -4.77
CA LYS A 56 -12.73 13.69 -3.98
C LYS A 56 -11.88 14.34 -2.89
N PHE A 57 -11.00 13.55 -2.24
CA PHE A 57 -10.13 14.02 -1.17
C PHE A 57 -9.14 15.09 -1.65
N VAL A 58 -8.50 14.89 -2.81
CA VAL A 58 -7.57 15.87 -3.39
C VAL A 58 -8.28 17.05 -4.08
N GLY A 59 -9.55 16.89 -4.45
CA GLY A 59 -10.34 17.93 -5.11
C GLY A 59 -9.98 18.11 -6.59
N ASN A 60 -9.08 19.04 -6.92
CA ASN A 60 -8.69 19.31 -8.30
C ASN A 60 -7.61 18.33 -8.78
N VAL A 61 -8.00 17.39 -9.63
CA VAL A 61 -7.10 16.37 -10.18
C VAL A 61 -6.31 16.83 -11.41
N ASN A 62 -6.71 17.94 -12.05
CA ASN A 62 -6.04 18.47 -13.23
C ASN A 62 -4.88 19.38 -12.81
N ASN A 63 -3.64 18.99 -13.14
CA ASN A 63 -2.39 19.67 -12.79
C ASN A 63 -2.03 19.67 -11.29
N LEU A 64 -2.39 18.61 -10.57
CA LEU A 64 -2.03 18.44 -9.15
C LEU A 64 -0.52 18.30 -8.98
N ASP A 65 0.12 19.27 -8.31
CA ASP A 65 1.51 19.13 -7.87
C ASP A 65 1.57 18.23 -6.62
N TRP A 66 2.65 17.45 -6.49
CA TRP A 66 2.90 16.61 -5.32
C TRP A 66 2.88 17.41 -4.02
N SER A 67 3.35 18.66 -4.06
CA SER A 67 3.40 19.56 -2.90
C SER A 67 2.01 20.04 -2.44
N GLU A 68 0.99 19.94 -3.29
CA GLU A 68 -0.37 20.42 -3.03
C GLU A 68 -1.29 19.33 -2.47
N ILE A 69 -0.83 18.07 -2.44
CA ILE A 69 -1.62 16.95 -1.96
C ILE A 69 -1.86 17.10 -0.45
N PRO A 70 -3.14 17.15 0.00
CA PRO A 70 -3.43 17.26 1.42
C PRO A 70 -2.91 16.06 2.21
N ILE A 71 -2.46 16.31 3.44
CA ILE A 71 -2.03 15.23 4.35
C ILE A 71 -3.24 14.41 4.76
N ILE A 72 -3.21 13.12 4.43
CA ILE A 72 -4.24 12.16 4.85
C ILE A 72 -4.10 11.90 6.34
N THR A 73 -5.17 12.14 7.09
CA THR A 73 -5.24 11.82 8.51
C THR A 73 -5.86 10.45 8.76
N LYS A 74 -5.75 9.94 9.98
CA LYS A 74 -6.43 8.69 10.39
C LYS A 74 -7.95 8.78 10.21
N ASN A 75 -8.53 9.95 10.46
CA ASN A 75 -9.98 10.17 10.35
C ASN A 75 -10.45 10.05 8.89
N ASP A 76 -9.67 10.61 7.96
CA ASP A 76 -9.94 10.51 6.51
C ASP A 76 -9.97 9.05 6.05
N LEU A 77 -9.00 8.25 6.51
CA LEU A 77 -8.91 6.83 6.16
C LEU A 77 -10.01 5.97 6.81
N GLN A 78 -10.53 6.35 7.98
CA GLN A 78 -11.67 5.65 8.57
C GLN A 78 -12.91 5.79 7.69
N ASN A 79 -13.16 6.97 7.12
CA ASN A 79 -14.23 7.17 6.13
C ASN A 79 -13.97 6.36 4.85
N PHE A 80 -12.72 6.36 4.35
CA PHE A 80 -12.33 5.57 3.19
C PHE A 80 -12.65 4.07 3.34
N THR A 81 -12.28 3.47 4.48
CA THR A 81 -12.47 2.04 4.74
C THR A 81 -13.95 1.66 4.86
N LEU A 82 -14.80 2.53 5.40
CA LEU A 82 -16.25 2.30 5.44
C LEU A 82 -16.86 2.21 4.04
N GLU A 83 -16.40 3.07 3.12
CA GLU A 83 -16.86 3.13 1.74
C GLU A 83 -16.25 2.05 0.83
N ASN A 84 -15.06 1.55 1.17
CA ASN A 84 -14.29 0.63 0.32
C ASN A 84 -13.99 -0.67 1.08
N ASN A 85 -14.99 -1.57 1.15
CA ASN A 85 -14.85 -2.85 1.83
C ASN A 85 -14.10 -3.88 0.97
N ALA A 86 -12.78 -3.95 1.16
CA ALA A 86 -11.92 -4.94 0.49
C ALA A 86 -12.21 -6.40 0.89
N LYS A 87 -13.16 -6.68 1.79
CA LYS A 87 -13.54 -8.04 2.20
C LYS A 87 -14.08 -8.90 1.05
N ASN A 88 -14.59 -8.29 -0.02
CA ASN A 88 -14.98 -9.00 -1.24
C ASN A 88 -13.79 -9.33 -2.16
N HIS A 89 -12.57 -8.92 -1.79
CA HIS A 89 -11.35 -9.18 -2.56
C HIS A 89 -10.61 -10.42 -2.03
N SER A 90 -9.91 -11.11 -2.93
CA SER A 90 -9.26 -12.40 -2.67
C SER A 90 -8.36 -12.40 -1.43
N ILE A 91 -8.72 -13.21 -0.42
CA ILE A 91 -7.92 -13.46 0.80
C ILE A 91 -6.51 -13.99 0.47
N LYS A 92 -6.31 -14.58 -0.72
CA LYS A 92 -4.97 -14.98 -1.19
C LYS A 92 -4.08 -13.80 -1.56
N ARG A 93 -4.66 -12.66 -1.94
CA ARG A 93 -3.94 -11.47 -2.38
C ARG A 93 -3.61 -10.53 -1.23
N TYR A 94 -4.53 -10.36 -0.29
CA TYR A 94 -4.42 -9.34 0.75
C TYR A 94 -4.22 -9.94 2.14
N TYR A 95 -3.36 -9.30 2.93
CA TYR A 95 -3.27 -9.43 4.37
C TYR A 95 -4.16 -8.36 5.01
N PHE A 96 -5.01 -8.74 5.97
CA PHE A 96 -5.93 -7.84 6.67
C PHE A 96 -5.53 -7.72 8.12
N ALA A 97 -5.55 -6.51 8.66
CA ALA A 97 -5.20 -6.24 10.05
C ALA A 97 -5.92 -5.01 10.59
N ASN A 98 -5.88 -4.86 11.92
CA ASN A 98 -6.42 -3.72 12.64
C ASN A 98 -5.35 -3.18 13.59
N THR A 99 -5.30 -1.87 13.78
CA THR A 99 -4.56 -1.27 14.90
C THR A 99 -5.52 -0.73 15.94
N SER A 100 -5.23 -0.99 17.22
CA SER A 100 -5.87 -0.30 18.34
C SER A 100 -5.33 1.12 18.42
N GLY A 101 -6.23 2.10 18.53
CA GLY A 101 -5.87 3.50 18.70
C GLY A 101 -6.32 4.01 20.06
N SER A 102 -5.61 5.02 20.58
CA SER A 102 -5.98 5.74 21.80
C SER A 102 -7.39 6.35 21.76
N THR A 103 -7.94 6.55 20.55
CA THR A 103 -9.28 7.09 20.32
C THR A 103 -10.41 6.07 20.53
N GLY A 104 -10.11 4.82 20.88
CA GLY A 104 -11.11 3.75 21.06
C GLY A 104 -11.70 3.18 19.76
N TYR A 105 -11.40 3.79 18.60
CA TYR A 105 -11.84 3.31 17.29
C TYR A 105 -10.68 2.57 16.58
N PRO A 106 -10.81 1.25 16.33
CA PRO A 106 -9.81 0.51 15.59
C PRO A 106 -9.72 1.00 14.15
N PHE A 107 -8.51 1.00 13.59
CA PHE A 107 -8.29 1.30 12.18
C PHE A 107 -8.04 0.00 11.42
N SER A 108 -8.98 -0.36 10.56
CA SER A 108 -8.90 -1.52 9.68
C SER A 108 -8.19 -1.18 8.37
N PHE A 109 -7.22 -2.00 7.98
CA PHE A 109 -6.46 -1.84 6.75
C PHE A 109 -6.11 -3.19 6.12
N TRP A 110 -5.68 -3.14 4.86
CA TRP A 110 -5.17 -4.30 4.14
C TRP A 110 -3.89 -3.95 3.37
N LYS A 111 -3.05 -4.96 3.14
CA LYS A 111 -1.82 -4.86 2.34
C LYS A 111 -1.77 -6.00 1.34
N ASP A 112 -1.26 -5.76 0.14
CA ASP A 112 -0.91 -6.87 -0.76
C ASP A 112 0.13 -7.76 -0.07
N LYS A 113 -0.08 -9.09 -0.08
CA LYS A 113 0.81 -10.04 0.60
C LYS A 113 2.26 -10.00 0.10
N PRO A 114 2.55 -9.80 -1.20
CA PRO A 114 3.93 -9.57 -1.65
C PRO A 114 4.58 -8.36 -0.97
N CYS A 115 3.85 -7.26 -0.82
CA CYS A 115 4.35 -6.09 -0.09
C CYS A 115 4.55 -6.40 1.40
N HIS A 116 3.62 -7.13 2.02
CA HIS A 116 3.76 -7.57 3.41
C HIS A 116 4.97 -8.50 3.62
N SER A 117 5.31 -9.34 2.64
CA SER A 117 6.48 -10.21 2.70
C SER A 117 7.83 -9.49 2.57
N LEU A 118 7.84 -8.27 2.06
CA LEU A 118 9.06 -7.44 1.95
C LEU A 118 9.34 -6.63 3.22
N ALA A 119 8.33 -6.45 4.08
CA ALA A 119 8.37 -5.61 5.28
C ALA A 119 8.96 -6.31 6.51
#